data_AF-A0A6B2LYA2-F1
#
_entry.id   AF-A0A6B2LYA2-F1
#
_cell.length_a   1.000
_cell.length_b   1.000
_cell.length_c   1.000
_cell.angle_alpha   90.00
_cell.angle_beta   90.00
_cell.angle_gamma   90.00
#
_symmetry.space_group_name_H-M   'P 1'
#
loop_
_entity.id
_entity.type
_entity.pdbx_description
1 polymer ?
#
loop_
_entity_poly.entity_id
_entity_poly.type
_entity_poly.pdbx_seq_one_letter_code
_entity_poly.pdbx_strand_id
1 'polypeptide(L)'
;MQYPITHSSFLRIISIACLAALASPVLALDGGNDVFITVPTGTSTGWKTFEILTGDDTLGSLAQEGFIWTLSHDDWDGVGAYLLDSSTLRVFINHEAGAGSTFSRVDIDLTNLQNWIVAGIPNNTNNDQVAAPGQIVKAVSLGWTSVGAGTGALNNPCSANVWPADTFGFARGFADTLYLLGEESTGGHFWVMDVTTRTLYEAPDLGTSRWENATIVDTGRTDTVALILGADVGSSSTGTAPLQLYVGLKNPSGSFLERNGLVGGKVYNWDPEGSSTNGTLSGIFSGGNGTSVNGTWVLDGTNAALFSKLEDVHTNLSPGSSGYGVEVAVASQAEAVFTVDLSGVDFVAGDLGVNRDSPVLVLFASNSQDVSVGNGFAGMDNLVWSANGKIYVNEDDGEGDIWQIDVDSLKASYTLGDFTPDASQVFDILDADFANESSGIIDISRDLGYQAGSIFLTVGQSGVLTNNQLAMAVSPTAALIPDPITYATWIAGFPSLTGSNALATGDPEKDGIVNLLEYAFNLNPTVPDAAALEINGASGLPRMELTTDGSESHLILEFVRRTNSSDLIEASEFSPAMDSWGAGSLITTTPISSEFERVLVQDPTGLSAGTSRFGRIRVELETGP
;
A
#
# COMPACT_ATOMS: atom_id res chain seq x y z
N MET A 1 52.44 -74.88 -9.48
CA MET A 1 52.35 -73.52 -10.03
C MET A 1 50.93 -73.30 -10.52
N GLN A 2 50.35 -72.17 -10.15
CA GLN A 2 48.91 -71.91 -10.03
C GLN A 2 48.08 -71.96 -11.32
N TYR A 3 46.80 -72.23 -11.10
CA TYR A 3 45.65 -72.37 -11.99
C TYR A 3 45.11 -71.01 -12.53
N PRO A 4 44.15 -71.02 -13.49
CA PRO A 4 43.93 -69.95 -14.48
C PRO A 4 42.95 -68.85 -14.03
N ILE A 5 42.99 -67.74 -14.76
CA ILE A 5 42.14 -66.55 -14.58
C ILE A 5 40.83 -66.76 -15.34
N THR A 6 39.70 -66.66 -14.63
CA THR A 6 38.36 -66.44 -15.19
C THR A 6 37.88 -65.03 -14.85
N HIS A 7 37.26 -64.37 -15.84
CA HIS A 7 36.59 -63.09 -15.71
C HIS A 7 35.34 -63.20 -14.84
N SER A 8 35.19 -62.27 -13.89
CA SER A 8 33.90 -61.93 -13.28
C SER A 8 33.88 -60.45 -12.88
N SER A 9 33.00 -59.72 -13.56
CA SER A 9 32.27 -58.49 -13.25
C SER A 9 32.50 -57.85 -11.88
N PHE A 10 32.99 -56.60 -11.86
CA PHE A 10 32.89 -55.70 -10.71
C PHE A 10 31.85 -54.61 -10.98
N LEU A 11 30.72 -54.74 -10.29
CA LEU A 11 29.74 -53.68 -10.05
C LEU A 11 30.39 -52.71 -9.04
N ARG A 12 30.66 -51.46 -9.43
CA ARG A 12 31.11 -50.42 -8.49
C ARG A 12 29.88 -49.77 -7.86
N ILE A 13 29.61 -50.14 -6.60
CA ILE A 13 28.75 -49.35 -5.71
C ILE A 13 29.56 -48.10 -5.33
N ILE A 14 29.14 -46.94 -5.83
CA ILE A 14 29.60 -45.65 -5.32
C ILE A 14 28.72 -45.33 -4.12
N SER A 15 29.27 -45.49 -2.92
CA SER A 15 28.68 -44.95 -1.70
C SER A 15 28.80 -43.43 -1.75
N ILE A 16 27.68 -42.75 -2.01
CA ILE A 16 27.56 -41.31 -1.75
C ILE A 16 27.54 -41.17 -0.23
N ALA A 17 28.65 -40.74 0.35
CA ALA A 17 28.65 -40.23 1.71
C ALA A 17 27.90 -38.91 1.69
N CYS A 18 26.65 -38.91 2.17
CA CYS A 18 25.97 -37.69 2.59
C CYS A 18 26.83 -37.07 3.70
N LEU A 19 27.60 -36.05 3.36
CA LEU A 19 28.06 -35.08 4.34
C LEU A 19 26.79 -34.35 4.79
N ALA A 20 26.22 -34.76 5.92
CA ALA A 20 25.32 -33.89 6.65
C ALA A 20 26.15 -32.67 7.04
N ALA A 21 26.00 -31.58 6.31
CA ALA A 21 26.49 -30.28 6.75
C ALA A 21 25.80 -30.02 8.09
N LEU A 22 26.57 -30.03 9.16
CA LEU A 22 26.13 -29.46 10.43
C LEU A 22 25.84 -27.99 10.12
N ALA A 23 24.56 -27.62 10.05
CA ALA A 23 24.15 -26.23 9.92
C ALA A 23 24.79 -25.48 11.10
N SER A 24 25.64 -24.51 10.78
CA SER A 24 26.13 -23.58 11.80
C SER A 24 24.99 -22.62 12.14
N PRO A 25 24.94 -22.12 13.39
CA PRO A 25 23.98 -21.07 13.72
C PRO A 25 24.17 -19.90 12.77
N VAL A 26 23.06 -19.45 12.18
CA VAL A 26 23.04 -18.25 11.36
C VAL A 26 22.64 -17.13 12.29
N LEU A 27 23.52 -16.15 12.34
CA LEU A 27 23.40 -15.02 13.22
C LEU A 27 22.74 -13.86 12.47
N ALA A 28 22.07 -12.97 13.20
CA ALA A 28 21.73 -11.63 12.76
C ALA A 28 22.99 -10.88 12.26
N LEU A 29 22.80 -9.69 11.70
CA LEU A 29 23.90 -8.92 11.12
C LEU A 29 25.02 -8.63 12.14
N ASP A 30 24.71 -8.56 13.44
CA ASP A 30 25.67 -8.47 14.54
C ASP A 30 26.57 -9.69 14.78
N GLY A 31 26.25 -10.85 14.22
CA GLY A 31 26.98 -12.08 14.53
C GLY A 31 26.84 -12.56 15.98
N GLY A 32 25.89 -12.00 16.75
CA GLY A 32 25.72 -12.20 18.18
C GLY A 32 24.37 -12.85 18.55
N ASN A 33 23.31 -12.54 17.80
CA ASN A 33 21.95 -13.01 18.07
C ASN A 33 21.43 -13.94 16.96
N ASP A 34 20.45 -14.78 17.28
CA ASP A 34 19.81 -15.69 16.31
C ASP A 34 18.73 -14.94 15.52
N VAL A 35 18.55 -15.29 14.23
CA VAL A 35 17.44 -14.79 13.41
C VAL A 35 16.15 -15.48 13.85
N PHE A 36 15.11 -14.71 14.15
CA PHE A 36 13.81 -15.26 14.52
C PHE A 36 12.90 -15.47 13.31
N ILE A 37 12.24 -16.62 13.28
CA ILE A 37 11.12 -16.90 12.39
C ILE A 37 9.98 -17.36 13.28
N THR A 38 8.87 -16.64 13.19
CA THR A 38 7.66 -16.99 13.94
C THR A 38 6.60 -17.46 12.95
N VAL A 39 5.96 -18.57 13.29
CA VAL A 39 4.73 -19.03 12.66
C VAL A 39 3.60 -18.66 13.63
N PRO A 40 2.57 -17.91 13.18
CA PRO A 40 1.47 -17.50 14.03
C PRO A 40 0.88 -18.69 14.79
N THR A 41 0.69 -18.54 16.10
CA THR A 41 0.13 -19.61 16.93
C THR A 41 -1.40 -19.51 17.07
N GLY A 42 -1.96 -18.31 16.82
CA GLY A 42 -3.38 -18.04 16.60
C GLY A 42 -3.89 -18.46 15.21
N THR A 43 -4.96 -19.27 15.18
CA THR A 43 -5.79 -19.61 14.01
C THR A 43 -5.15 -19.99 12.65
N SER A 44 -3.92 -20.54 12.60
CA SER A 44 -3.40 -21.24 11.40
C SER A 44 -3.48 -20.46 10.07
N THR A 45 -3.31 -19.14 10.08
CA THR A 45 -3.35 -18.33 8.85
C THR A 45 -2.22 -18.68 7.89
N GLY A 46 -1.14 -19.29 8.40
CA GLY A 46 0.00 -19.77 7.61
C GLY A 46 1.01 -18.67 7.24
N TRP A 47 0.80 -17.44 7.74
CA TRP A 47 1.77 -16.35 7.60
C TRP A 47 3.08 -16.72 8.28
N LYS A 48 4.16 -16.05 7.88
CA LYS A 48 5.48 -16.21 8.49
C LYS A 48 6.09 -14.86 8.69
N THR A 49 6.59 -14.59 9.88
CA THR A 49 7.46 -13.44 10.10
C THR A 49 8.91 -13.89 10.13
N PHE A 50 9.78 -12.99 9.70
CA PHE A 50 11.20 -13.14 9.90
C PHE A 50 11.86 -11.79 10.13
N GLU A 51 12.92 -11.83 10.91
CA GLU A 51 13.75 -10.67 11.22
C GLU A 51 14.69 -10.33 10.05
N ILE A 52 14.74 -9.05 9.67
CA ILE A 52 15.71 -8.49 8.71
C ILE A 52 16.90 -7.85 9.43
N LEU A 53 16.63 -7.13 10.52
CA LEU A 53 17.58 -6.31 11.26
C LEU A 53 17.13 -6.17 12.71
N THR A 54 18.07 -6.17 13.65
CA THR A 54 17.80 -5.97 15.08
C THR A 54 18.51 -4.72 15.61
N GLY A 55 17.88 -4.06 16.58
CA GLY A 55 18.50 -3.00 17.38
C GLY A 55 19.80 -3.48 18.00
N ASP A 56 20.81 -2.60 18.04
CA ASP A 56 22.20 -2.91 18.42
C ASP A 56 23.01 -3.74 17.40
N ASP A 57 22.47 -3.98 16.19
CA ASP A 57 23.23 -4.69 15.17
C ASP A 57 24.58 -4.01 14.88
N THR A 58 25.69 -4.77 14.90
CA THR A 58 26.99 -4.25 14.50
C THR A 58 27.08 -4.20 12.98
N LEU A 59 27.01 -2.99 12.42
CA LEU A 59 26.82 -2.81 10.98
C LEU A 59 28.07 -3.06 10.14
N GLY A 60 29.27 -3.01 10.74
CA GLY A 60 30.53 -3.29 10.06
C GLY A 60 30.64 -2.61 8.68
N SER A 61 30.99 -3.38 7.64
CA SER A 61 31.14 -2.85 6.27
C SER A 61 29.84 -2.37 5.60
N LEU A 62 28.68 -2.58 6.21
CA LEU A 62 27.39 -2.08 5.71
C LEU A 62 27.12 -0.61 6.11
N ALA A 63 27.87 -0.10 7.09
CA ALA A 63 27.77 1.32 7.48
C ALA A 63 28.32 2.21 6.35
N GLN A 64 27.53 3.18 5.90
CA GLN A 64 28.01 4.20 4.94
C GLN A 64 28.89 5.26 5.62
N GLU A 65 29.66 6.04 4.83
CA GLU A 65 30.53 7.11 5.37
C GLU A 65 29.73 8.12 6.20
N GLY A 66 30.17 8.36 7.45
CA GLY A 66 29.63 9.41 8.32
C GLY A 66 28.73 8.96 9.49
N PHE A 67 28.61 7.66 9.76
CA PHE A 67 27.58 7.12 10.69
C PHE A 67 28.14 6.26 11.84
N ILE A 68 27.28 6.00 12.84
CA ILE A 68 27.56 5.17 14.03
C ILE A 68 27.57 3.69 13.61
N TRP A 69 28.47 2.91 14.23
CA TRP A 69 28.71 1.49 13.89
C TRP A 69 27.68 0.51 14.46
N THR A 70 26.75 1.01 15.27
CA THR A 70 25.69 0.27 15.95
C THR A 70 24.39 1.03 15.77
N LEU A 71 23.32 0.33 15.44
CA LEU A 71 21.98 0.90 15.52
C LEU A 71 21.64 1.21 16.97
N SER A 72 20.90 2.29 17.24
CA SER A 72 20.51 2.59 18.61
C SER A 72 19.40 1.63 19.08
N HIS A 73 19.44 1.35 20.38
CA HIS A 73 18.46 0.60 21.15
C HIS A 73 17.15 1.39 21.41
N ASP A 74 17.04 2.60 20.86
CA ASP A 74 15.86 3.45 20.99
C ASP A 74 14.65 2.73 20.40
N ASP A 75 13.44 2.97 20.94
CA ASP A 75 12.21 2.31 20.51
C ASP A 75 11.98 2.57 19.02
N TRP A 76 12.01 1.52 18.19
CA TRP A 76 11.75 1.66 16.76
C TRP A 76 10.26 1.64 16.54
N ASP A 77 9.80 2.48 15.62
CA ASP A 77 8.39 2.76 15.42
C ASP A 77 8.12 2.90 13.90
N GLY A 78 7.42 3.95 13.47
CA GLY A 78 7.04 4.27 12.10
C GLY A 78 8.04 3.89 11.02
N VAL A 79 7.56 3.14 10.03
CA VAL A 79 8.33 2.66 8.89
C VAL A 79 7.80 3.23 7.57
N GLY A 80 8.70 3.61 6.67
CA GLY A 80 8.32 3.99 5.30
C GLY A 80 9.36 3.54 4.29
N ALA A 81 8.94 3.15 3.08
CA ALA A 81 9.86 2.70 2.05
C ALA A 81 9.55 3.20 0.65
N TYR A 82 10.56 3.19 -0.22
CA TYR A 82 10.41 3.40 -1.65
C TYR A 82 11.48 2.67 -2.44
N LEU A 83 11.18 2.37 -3.71
CA LEU A 83 12.15 1.87 -4.67
C LEU A 83 13.17 2.97 -5.01
N LEU A 84 14.42 2.78 -4.57
CA LEU A 84 15.53 3.65 -4.98
C LEU A 84 15.93 3.39 -6.43
N ASP A 85 15.94 2.12 -6.80
CA ASP A 85 16.20 1.60 -8.14
C ASP A 85 15.50 0.23 -8.29
N SER A 86 15.59 -0.37 -9.48
CA SER A 86 14.92 -1.64 -9.79
C SER A 86 15.38 -2.84 -8.95
N SER A 87 16.41 -2.69 -8.11
CA SER A 87 17.00 -3.76 -7.30
C SER A 87 17.14 -3.39 -5.82
N THR A 88 16.74 -2.18 -5.42
CA THR A 88 16.99 -1.65 -4.10
C THR A 88 15.75 -0.98 -3.54
N LEU A 89 15.20 -1.56 -2.47
CA LEU A 89 14.20 -0.92 -1.64
C LEU A 89 14.91 -0.14 -0.53
N ARG A 90 14.58 1.14 -0.39
CA ARG A 90 15.09 1.97 0.70
C ARG A 90 14.00 2.12 1.75
N VAL A 91 14.30 1.69 2.96
CA VAL A 91 13.43 1.72 4.13
C VAL A 91 13.96 2.77 5.11
N PHE A 92 13.06 3.52 5.72
CA PHE A 92 13.33 4.38 6.87
C PHE A 92 12.52 3.91 8.06
N ILE A 93 13.12 4.00 9.25
CA ILE A 93 12.54 3.53 10.51
C ILE A 93 12.74 4.64 11.53
N ASN A 94 11.68 5.14 12.16
CA ASN A 94 11.78 6.12 13.24
C ASN A 94 12.31 5.50 14.52
N HIS A 95 13.00 6.31 15.32
CA HIS A 95 13.50 5.94 16.64
C HIS A 95 12.88 6.91 17.65
N GLU A 96 11.86 6.44 18.36
CA GLU A 96 11.13 7.14 19.39
C GLU A 96 11.95 7.15 20.69
N ALA A 97 12.68 8.24 20.98
CA ALA A 97 13.54 8.30 22.18
C ALA A 97 13.74 9.71 22.73
N GLY A 98 12.65 10.47 22.92
CA GLY A 98 12.71 11.79 23.54
C GLY A 98 13.63 12.75 22.81
N ALA A 99 14.24 13.65 23.58
CA ALA A 99 15.26 14.58 23.09
C ALA A 99 16.55 13.81 22.74
N GLY A 100 16.69 13.43 21.47
CA GLY A 100 17.71 12.47 21.00
C GLY A 100 17.23 11.57 19.87
N SER A 101 15.92 11.59 19.60
CA SER A 101 15.27 10.84 18.53
C SER A 101 15.93 11.02 17.15
N THR A 102 15.87 9.96 16.36
CA THR A 102 16.49 9.87 15.03
C THR A 102 15.64 8.95 14.15
N PHE A 103 16.14 8.61 12.98
CA PHE A 103 15.63 7.50 12.18
C PHE A 103 16.80 6.72 11.57
N SER A 104 16.58 5.46 11.22
CA SER A 104 17.48 4.66 10.40
C SER A 104 17.09 4.73 8.94
N ARG A 105 18.06 4.48 8.07
CA ARG A 105 17.87 4.18 6.66
C ARG A 105 18.51 2.84 6.35
N VAL A 106 17.75 1.92 5.79
CA VAL A 106 18.16 0.56 5.44
C VAL A 106 17.92 0.36 3.93
N ASP A 107 18.97 0.00 3.20
CA ASP A 107 18.86 -0.37 1.79
C ASP A 107 18.80 -1.90 1.68
N ILE A 108 17.70 -2.43 1.14
CA ILE A 108 17.39 -3.85 0.98
C ILE A 108 17.57 -4.28 -0.49
N ASP A 109 18.28 -5.38 -0.71
CA ASP A 109 18.41 -6.05 -2.00
C ASP A 109 17.15 -6.85 -2.34
N LEU A 110 16.37 -6.33 -3.29
CA LEU A 110 15.12 -6.96 -3.71
C LEU A 110 15.33 -8.32 -4.37
N THR A 111 16.43 -8.50 -5.11
CA THR A 111 16.71 -9.76 -5.80
C THR A 111 17.05 -10.86 -4.79
N ASN A 112 17.91 -10.55 -3.83
CA ASN A 112 18.26 -11.52 -2.78
C ASN A 112 17.07 -11.80 -1.86
N LEU A 113 16.26 -10.78 -1.55
CA LEU A 113 15.04 -10.94 -0.77
C LEU A 113 14.02 -11.86 -1.49
N GLN A 114 13.76 -11.61 -2.77
CA GLN A 114 12.88 -12.46 -3.58
C GLN A 114 13.41 -13.89 -3.71
N ASN A 115 14.71 -14.07 -3.98
CA ASN A 115 15.34 -15.40 -4.03
C ASN A 115 15.16 -16.16 -2.72
N TRP A 116 15.21 -15.46 -1.59
CA TRP A 116 15.02 -16.05 -0.27
C TRP A 116 13.56 -16.48 -0.04
N ILE A 117 12.58 -15.66 -0.42
CA ILE A 117 11.15 -16.04 -0.40
C ILE A 117 10.91 -17.30 -1.26
N VAL A 118 11.45 -17.32 -2.48
CA VAL A 118 11.28 -18.44 -3.43
C VAL A 118 11.96 -19.73 -2.96
N ALA A 119 13.12 -19.62 -2.29
CA ALA A 119 13.82 -20.77 -1.71
C ALA A 119 12.98 -21.48 -0.63
N GLY A 120 11.93 -20.83 -0.13
CA GLY A 120 11.00 -21.34 0.86
C GLY A 120 11.51 -21.03 2.26
N ILE A 121 10.78 -20.18 2.97
CA ILE A 121 11.03 -19.88 4.39
C ILE A 121 10.80 -21.19 5.18
N PRO A 122 11.82 -21.75 5.86
CA PRO A 122 11.66 -23.01 6.60
C PRO A 122 10.52 -22.93 7.62
N ASN A 123 9.73 -24.00 7.75
CA ASN A 123 8.80 -24.15 8.87
C ASN A 123 9.60 -24.65 10.08
N ASN A 124 10.19 -23.74 10.84
CA ASN A 124 10.72 -24.09 12.15
C ASN A 124 9.63 -23.79 13.20
N THR A 125 9.25 -24.79 13.98
CA THR A 125 8.30 -24.60 15.12
C THR A 125 9.03 -24.35 16.43
N ASN A 126 10.36 -24.30 16.36
CA ASN A 126 11.26 -23.85 17.41
C ASN A 126 12.04 -22.71 16.76
N ASN A 127 12.33 -21.62 17.46
CA ASN A 127 13.17 -20.49 17.03
C ASN A 127 14.57 -20.92 16.50
N ASP A 128 14.62 -21.62 15.37
CA ASP A 128 15.80 -22.31 14.84
C ASP A 128 16.26 -21.60 13.56
N GLN A 129 17.20 -20.67 13.71
CA GLN A 129 18.28 -20.28 12.79
C GLN A 129 18.09 -20.60 11.29
N VAL A 130 17.82 -19.56 10.49
CA VAL A 130 17.82 -19.65 9.02
C VAL A 130 18.89 -18.77 8.42
N ALA A 131 19.62 -19.32 7.45
CA ALA A 131 20.66 -18.63 6.69
C ALA A 131 20.08 -17.46 5.89
N ALA A 132 20.53 -16.23 6.16
CA ALA A 132 20.93 -15.21 5.16
C ALA A 132 20.64 -13.70 5.40
N PRO A 133 20.50 -13.12 6.61
CA PRO A 133 20.30 -11.66 6.74
C PRO A 133 21.40 -10.83 6.05
N GLY A 134 22.66 -11.30 6.16
CA GLY A 134 23.84 -10.65 5.57
C GLY A 134 23.89 -10.56 4.04
N GLN A 135 22.94 -11.15 3.30
CA GLN A 135 22.83 -11.00 1.85
C GLN A 135 21.70 -10.05 1.42
N ILE A 136 20.75 -9.75 2.31
CA ILE A 136 19.56 -8.96 2.00
C ILE A 136 19.83 -7.47 2.27
N VAL A 137 20.50 -7.12 3.37
CA VAL A 137 20.82 -5.72 3.68
C VAL A 137 22.08 -5.27 2.95
N LYS A 138 21.97 -4.27 2.09
CA LYS A 138 23.08 -3.67 1.32
C LYS A 138 23.82 -2.60 2.11
N ALA A 139 23.08 -1.76 2.83
CA ALA A 139 23.65 -0.63 3.53
C ALA A 139 22.72 -0.12 4.63
N VAL A 140 23.32 0.46 5.68
CA VAL A 140 22.59 1.08 6.78
C VAL A 140 23.23 2.43 7.13
N SER A 141 22.41 3.40 7.54
CA SER A 141 22.88 4.68 8.06
C SER A 141 21.86 5.32 9.00
N LEU A 142 22.32 6.12 9.97
CA LEU A 142 21.47 6.79 10.97
C LEU A 142 21.30 8.29 10.69
N GLY A 143 20.09 8.80 10.83
CA GLY A 143 19.76 10.22 10.85
C GLY A 143 19.85 10.93 9.49
N TRP A 144 19.97 12.25 9.55
CA TRP A 144 20.03 13.16 8.41
C TRP A 144 21.44 13.73 8.21
N THR A 145 21.68 14.33 7.04
CA THR A 145 22.97 15.00 6.75
C THR A 145 22.95 16.48 7.14
N SER A 146 21.77 17.11 7.11
CA SER A 146 21.59 18.53 7.48
C SER A 146 20.15 18.84 7.88
N VAL A 147 19.96 19.92 8.64
CA VAL A 147 18.64 20.52 8.90
C VAL A 147 18.51 21.75 8.01
N GLY A 148 17.53 21.76 7.11
CA GLY A 148 17.35 22.81 6.11
C GLY A 148 16.53 24.01 6.61
N ALA A 149 15.46 23.74 7.34
CA ALA A 149 14.66 24.73 8.07
C ALA A 149 14.08 24.06 9.33
N GLY A 150 14.12 24.75 10.47
CA GLY A 150 13.64 24.25 11.76
C GLY A 150 14.43 24.85 12.92
N THR A 151 13.81 24.93 14.10
CA THR A 151 14.46 25.53 15.30
C THR A 151 14.75 24.54 16.43
N GLY A 152 14.30 23.29 16.29
CA GLY A 152 14.43 22.24 17.30
C GLY A 152 15.20 21.00 16.84
N ALA A 153 15.38 20.06 17.76
CA ALA A 153 15.78 18.69 17.48
C ALA A 153 14.52 17.82 17.41
N LEU A 154 14.56 16.76 16.61
CA LEU A 154 13.49 15.77 16.53
C LEU A 154 13.21 15.16 17.91
N ASN A 155 11.94 15.01 18.27
CA ASN A 155 11.51 14.59 19.60
C ASN A 155 10.26 13.69 19.56
N ASN A 156 10.42 12.40 19.90
CA ASN A 156 9.38 11.37 19.85
C ASN A 156 8.71 11.26 18.48
N PRO A 157 9.44 10.94 17.40
CA PRO A 157 8.80 10.57 16.16
C PRO A 157 8.11 9.21 16.37
N CYS A 158 6.79 9.17 16.17
CA CYS A 158 6.01 7.94 16.30
C CYS A 158 5.89 7.31 14.90
N SER A 159 4.71 7.27 14.29
CA SER A 159 4.57 6.80 12.91
C SER A 159 5.18 7.72 11.83
N ALA A 160 5.40 7.13 10.65
CA ALA A 160 5.88 7.83 9.47
C ALA A 160 5.50 7.12 8.18
N ASN A 161 5.57 7.87 7.07
CA ASN A 161 5.33 7.35 5.73
C ASN A 161 6.32 7.94 4.72
N VAL A 162 6.64 7.15 3.68
CA VAL A 162 7.33 7.65 2.49
C VAL A 162 6.33 7.81 1.36
N TRP A 163 6.35 8.97 0.72
CA TRP A 163 5.52 9.25 -0.45
C TRP A 163 6.42 9.48 -1.66
N PRO A 164 6.40 8.60 -2.68
CA PRO A 164 7.08 8.84 -3.94
C PRO A 164 6.58 10.12 -4.62
N ALA A 165 7.47 10.83 -5.32
CA ALA A 165 7.07 11.90 -6.22
C ALA A 165 5.98 11.42 -7.18
N ASP A 166 5.04 12.29 -7.53
CA ASP A 166 3.99 11.99 -8.51
C ASP A 166 3.14 10.76 -8.15
N THR A 167 2.86 10.55 -6.85
CA THR A 167 2.14 9.37 -6.30
C THR A 167 0.87 9.03 -7.10
N PHE A 168 0.14 10.04 -7.59
CA PHE A 168 -1.13 9.88 -8.30
C PHE A 168 -1.04 10.16 -9.81
N GLY A 169 0.17 10.05 -10.35
CA GLY A 169 0.50 10.34 -11.74
C GLY A 169 1.21 11.69 -11.91
N PHE A 170 1.66 11.96 -13.14
CA PHE A 170 2.54 13.07 -13.46
C PHE A 170 2.08 14.40 -12.82
N ALA A 171 2.98 14.98 -12.02
CA ALA A 171 2.79 16.22 -11.26
C ALA A 171 1.68 16.22 -10.18
N ARG A 172 1.02 15.09 -9.87
CA ARG A 172 -0.04 14.97 -8.84
C ARG A 172 0.49 14.29 -7.59
N GLY A 173 0.11 14.81 -6.42
CA GLY A 173 0.74 14.43 -5.15
C GLY A 173 1.95 15.31 -4.86
N PHE A 174 3.01 14.81 -4.23
CA PHE A 174 4.24 15.60 -4.02
C PHE A 174 5.08 15.75 -5.29
N ALA A 175 5.89 16.81 -5.36
CA ALA A 175 6.84 17.02 -6.47
C ALA A 175 8.14 16.23 -6.28
N ASP A 176 8.45 15.83 -5.05
CA ASP A 176 9.61 15.03 -4.69
C ASP A 176 9.20 13.81 -3.86
N THR A 177 10.03 12.77 -3.88
CA THR A 177 9.92 11.71 -2.89
C THR A 177 10.35 12.25 -1.54
N LEU A 178 9.51 12.07 -0.52
CA LEU A 178 9.76 12.58 0.82
C LEU A 178 9.39 11.55 1.88
N TYR A 179 10.04 11.68 3.04
CA TYR A 179 9.70 10.94 4.26
C TYR A 179 9.05 11.91 5.24
N LEU A 180 7.83 11.61 5.68
CA LEU A 180 7.00 12.44 6.54
C LEU A 180 6.84 11.76 7.89
N LEU A 181 7.14 12.48 8.96
CA LEU A 181 7.13 11.98 10.33
C LEU A 181 6.54 13.01 11.28
N GLY A 182 5.70 12.57 12.21
CA GLY A 182 5.06 13.38 13.24
C GLY A 182 5.73 13.21 14.59
N GLU A 183 5.83 14.27 15.38
CA GLU A 183 6.27 14.19 16.78
C GLU A 183 5.08 13.97 17.72
N GLU A 184 5.05 12.83 18.40
CA GLU A 184 4.07 12.43 19.42
C GLU A 184 4.48 13.02 20.78
N SER A 185 4.67 14.34 20.79
CA SER A 185 5.01 15.10 21.99
C SER A 185 4.10 16.32 22.12
N THR A 186 3.95 16.85 23.33
CA THR A 186 3.04 17.98 23.54
C THR A 186 3.56 19.23 22.83
N GLY A 187 2.88 19.65 21.76
CA GLY A 187 3.33 20.74 20.90
C GLY A 187 4.37 20.30 19.87
N GLY A 188 4.43 19.01 19.56
CA GLY A 188 5.26 18.42 18.53
C GLY A 188 4.96 18.96 17.13
N HIS A 189 5.95 18.82 16.27
CA HIS A 189 5.97 19.35 14.91
C HIS A 189 5.93 18.20 13.90
N PHE A 190 5.46 18.49 12.68
CA PHE A 190 5.74 17.61 11.55
C PHE A 190 7.10 17.93 10.96
N TRP A 191 7.84 16.87 10.63
CA TRP A 191 9.09 16.95 9.89
C TRP A 191 8.98 16.23 8.56
N VAL A 192 9.74 16.73 7.59
CA VAL A 192 9.78 16.23 6.22
C VAL A 192 11.23 16.13 5.80
N MET A 193 11.67 14.93 5.44
CA MET A 193 12.98 14.70 4.88
C MET A 193 12.93 14.63 3.36
N ASP A 194 13.77 15.44 2.71
CA ASP A 194 14.18 15.19 1.32
C ASP A 194 15.06 13.93 1.31
N VAL A 195 14.53 12.81 0.83
CA VAL A 195 15.23 11.52 0.86
C VAL A 195 16.45 11.47 -0.08
N THR A 196 16.52 12.39 -1.05
CA THR A 196 17.63 12.49 -2.01
C THR A 196 18.83 13.18 -1.36
N THR A 197 18.59 14.33 -0.74
CA THR A 197 19.66 15.09 -0.09
C THR A 197 19.87 14.72 1.38
N ARG A 198 18.95 13.95 1.97
CA ARG A 198 18.88 13.64 3.42
C ARG A 198 18.85 14.89 4.29
N THR A 199 18.17 15.93 3.80
CA THR A 199 17.95 17.17 4.55
C THR A 199 16.59 17.11 5.23
N LEU A 200 16.58 17.31 6.55
CA LEU A 200 15.36 17.36 7.36
C LEU A 200 14.82 18.79 7.44
N TYR A 201 13.52 18.95 7.25
CA TYR A 201 12.81 20.23 7.28
C TYR A 201 11.61 20.15 8.22
N GLU A 202 11.44 21.14 9.10
CA GLU A 202 10.19 21.34 9.84
C GLU A 202 9.11 21.85 8.87
N ALA A 203 7.88 21.32 8.95
CA ALA A 203 6.72 21.76 8.17
C ALA A 203 5.71 22.50 9.06
N PRO A 204 5.97 23.77 9.43
CA PRO A 204 5.21 24.48 10.47
C PRO A 204 3.74 24.73 10.12
N ASP A 205 3.40 24.78 8.82
CA ASP A 205 2.05 25.05 8.36
C ASP A 205 1.11 23.84 8.51
N LEU A 206 1.64 22.66 8.81
CA LEU A 206 0.84 21.50 9.25
C LEU A 206 0.36 21.65 10.71
N GLY A 207 0.92 22.62 11.45
CA GLY A 207 0.55 22.91 12.83
C GLY A 207 1.35 22.12 13.85
N THR A 208 0.93 22.25 15.11
CA THR A 208 1.54 21.55 16.25
C THR A 208 0.49 20.74 17.00
N SER A 209 0.80 19.49 17.31
CA SER A 209 -0.05 18.57 18.08
C SER A 209 0.84 17.53 18.74
N ARG A 210 0.26 16.44 19.24
CA ARG A 210 0.94 15.14 19.29
C ARG A 210 0.57 14.46 17.98
N TRP A 211 1.53 14.31 17.09
CA TRP A 211 1.30 13.84 15.74
C TRP A 211 1.67 12.38 15.65
N GLU A 212 0.74 11.58 15.12
CA GLU A 212 1.03 10.20 14.76
C GLU A 212 1.69 10.17 13.39
N ASN A 213 0.88 10.36 12.34
CA ASN A 213 1.39 10.52 11.00
C ASN A 213 0.50 11.45 10.15
N ALA A 214 0.80 11.47 8.85
CA ALA A 214 -0.07 12.07 7.86
C ALA A 214 -0.01 11.30 6.53
N THR A 215 -1.10 11.36 5.77
CA THR A 215 -1.22 10.69 4.47
C THR A 215 -1.70 11.63 3.38
N ILE A 216 -1.24 11.41 2.15
CA ILE A 216 -1.51 12.30 1.02
C ILE A 216 -2.80 11.97 0.28
N VAL A 217 -3.61 12.97 0.00
CA VAL A 217 -4.84 12.84 -0.79
C VAL A 217 -4.61 13.30 -2.22
N ASP A 218 -5.18 12.57 -3.17
CA ASP A 218 -5.21 12.94 -4.57
C ASP A 218 -6.21 14.07 -4.82
N THR A 219 -5.68 15.28 -5.01
CA THR A 219 -6.50 16.47 -5.21
C THR A 219 -7.11 16.58 -6.61
N GLY A 220 -6.78 15.69 -7.55
CA GLY A 220 -7.13 15.90 -8.97
C GLY A 220 -6.26 16.93 -9.68
N ARG A 221 -5.34 17.60 -8.97
CA ARG A 221 -4.63 18.78 -9.45
C ARG A 221 -3.11 18.59 -9.43
N THR A 222 -2.44 19.25 -10.37
CA THR A 222 -0.98 19.25 -10.45
C THR A 222 -0.32 20.32 -9.58
N ASP A 223 -1.09 21.32 -9.14
CA ASP A 223 -0.63 22.49 -8.40
C ASP A 223 -1.04 22.50 -6.92
N THR A 224 -1.85 21.53 -6.46
CA THR A 224 -2.35 21.45 -5.09
C THR A 224 -1.97 20.12 -4.44
N VAL A 225 -1.54 20.17 -3.18
CA VAL A 225 -1.34 19.01 -2.29
C VAL A 225 -2.35 19.08 -1.16
N ALA A 226 -2.83 17.92 -0.71
CA ALA A 226 -3.63 17.82 0.50
C ALA A 226 -3.19 16.63 1.35
N LEU A 227 -3.29 16.76 2.69
CA LEU A 227 -2.90 15.74 3.65
C LEU A 227 -3.98 15.56 4.72
N ILE A 228 -4.35 14.33 5.04
CA ILE A 228 -5.04 14.02 6.31
C ILE A 228 -3.98 13.91 7.40
N LEU A 229 -4.23 14.53 8.55
CA LEU A 229 -3.32 14.54 9.70
C LEU A 229 -3.92 13.72 10.86
N GLY A 230 -3.19 12.72 11.34
CA GLY A 230 -3.50 11.91 12.52
C GLY A 230 -2.81 12.45 13.77
N ALA A 231 -3.57 12.64 14.85
CA ALA A 231 -3.05 13.24 16.08
C ALA A 231 -3.38 12.38 17.30
N ASP A 232 -2.36 11.70 17.84
CA ASP A 232 -2.49 10.93 19.07
C ASP A 232 -2.60 11.86 20.29
N VAL A 233 -3.83 12.27 20.60
CA VAL A 233 -4.13 12.96 21.84
C VAL A 233 -4.87 12.00 22.79
N GLY A 234 -4.14 11.61 23.85
CA GLY A 234 -4.44 10.58 24.86
C GLY A 234 -5.88 10.42 25.38
N SER A 235 -6.19 9.21 25.83
CA SER A 235 -7.51 8.67 26.26
C SER A 235 -8.13 9.24 27.56
N SER A 236 -7.53 10.27 28.17
CA SER A 236 -8.11 10.91 29.37
C SER A 236 -9.21 11.90 28.99
N SER A 237 -10.17 12.17 29.88
CA SER A 237 -11.36 13.03 29.65
C SER A 237 -11.08 14.51 29.31
N THR A 238 -9.84 14.86 28.99
CA THR A 238 -9.39 16.19 28.54
C THR A 238 -8.54 16.16 27.26
N GLY A 239 -8.25 15.00 26.66
CA GLY A 239 -7.43 14.87 25.46
C GLY A 239 -8.24 14.37 24.27
N THR A 240 -8.47 15.22 23.28
CA THR A 240 -9.06 14.86 21.99
C THR A 240 -8.53 15.82 20.93
N ALA A 241 -8.35 15.36 19.69
CA ALA A 241 -7.92 16.18 18.55
C ALA A 241 -8.96 16.16 17.43
N PRO A 242 -9.10 17.25 16.66
CA PRO A 242 -9.92 17.23 15.46
C PRO A 242 -9.27 16.37 14.37
N LEU A 243 -10.10 15.72 13.55
CA LEU A 243 -9.65 15.20 12.26
C LEU A 243 -9.37 16.37 11.32
N GLN A 244 -8.16 16.42 10.77
CA GLN A 244 -7.66 17.58 10.03
C GLN A 244 -7.26 17.26 8.59
N LEU A 245 -7.54 18.20 7.69
CA LEU A 245 -7.14 18.18 6.28
C LEU A 245 -6.31 19.44 5.98
N TYR A 246 -5.02 19.26 5.73
CA TYR A 246 -4.16 20.30 5.19
C TYR A 246 -4.36 20.42 3.68
N VAL A 247 -4.36 21.65 3.15
CA VAL A 247 -4.37 21.93 1.69
C VAL A 247 -3.38 23.05 1.39
N GLY A 248 -2.48 22.82 0.43
CA GLY A 248 -1.41 23.76 0.08
C GLY A 248 -1.16 23.89 -1.42
N LEU A 249 -0.71 25.07 -1.84
CA LEU A 249 -0.37 25.39 -3.24
C LEU A 249 1.12 25.12 -3.48
N LYS A 250 1.44 24.32 -4.50
CA LYS A 250 2.83 24.12 -4.93
C LYS A 250 3.38 25.38 -5.58
N ASN A 251 4.63 25.70 -5.27
CA ASN A 251 5.44 26.67 -5.97
C ASN A 251 6.65 25.97 -6.61
N PRO A 252 6.58 25.55 -7.89
CA PRO A 252 7.65 24.79 -8.55
C PRO A 252 9.02 25.46 -8.59
N SER A 253 9.07 26.79 -8.43
CA SER A 253 10.32 27.57 -8.40
C SER A 253 10.81 27.88 -6.97
N GLY A 254 10.10 27.39 -5.96
CA GLY A 254 10.40 27.63 -4.55
C GLY A 254 11.42 26.67 -3.95
N SER A 255 11.59 26.79 -2.63
CA SER A 255 12.32 25.84 -1.79
C SER A 255 11.69 24.43 -1.81
N PHE A 256 12.35 23.47 -1.16
CA PHE A 256 11.86 22.09 -1.03
C PHE A 256 10.43 22.02 -0.46
N LEU A 257 10.14 22.75 0.63
CA LEU A 257 8.80 22.77 1.20
C LEU A 257 7.80 23.47 0.28
N GLU A 258 8.17 24.62 -0.30
CA GLU A 258 7.29 25.39 -1.19
C GLU A 258 6.92 24.62 -2.46
N ARG A 259 7.86 23.90 -3.10
CA ARG A 259 7.57 23.12 -4.31
C ARG A 259 6.72 21.89 -4.04
N ASN A 260 6.75 21.38 -2.80
CA ASN A 260 5.88 20.32 -2.32
C ASN A 260 4.57 20.84 -1.71
N GLY A 261 4.31 22.15 -1.80
CA GLY A 261 3.05 22.74 -1.32
C GLY A 261 2.89 22.74 0.19
N LEU A 262 3.99 22.65 0.95
CA LEU A 262 4.01 22.59 2.41
C LEU A 262 4.23 23.97 3.07
N VAL A 263 4.00 25.05 2.32
CA VAL A 263 4.15 26.44 2.78
C VAL A 263 2.99 27.29 2.24
N GLY A 264 2.43 28.14 3.10
CA GLY A 264 1.27 28.99 2.85
C GLY A 264 -0.07 28.26 2.82
N GLY A 265 -0.13 27.02 3.32
CA GLY A 265 -1.34 26.19 3.27
C GLY A 265 -2.37 26.50 4.33
N LYS A 266 -3.47 25.75 4.31
CA LYS A 266 -4.61 25.88 5.24
C LYS A 266 -4.93 24.54 5.86
N VAL A 267 -5.25 24.54 7.15
CA VAL A 267 -5.75 23.36 7.87
C VAL A 267 -7.26 23.51 8.06
N TYR A 268 -7.99 22.53 7.53
CA TYR A 268 -9.42 22.34 7.68
C TYR A 268 -9.68 21.31 8.76
N ASN A 269 -10.82 21.43 9.44
CA ASN A 269 -11.30 20.48 10.43
C ASN A 269 -12.61 19.88 9.93
N TRP A 270 -12.84 18.60 10.22
CA TRP A 270 -14.06 17.91 9.83
C TRP A 270 -15.22 18.24 10.80
N ASP A 271 -16.29 18.82 10.28
CA ASP A 271 -17.51 19.20 11.02
C ASP A 271 -18.66 18.24 10.64
N PRO A 272 -19.11 17.34 11.54
CA PRO A 272 -20.15 16.36 11.25
C PRO A 272 -21.54 17.00 11.10
N GLU A 273 -22.36 16.46 10.19
CA GLU A 273 -23.77 16.83 10.06
C GLU A 273 -24.56 16.32 11.28
N GLY A 274 -25.33 17.21 11.92
CA GLY A 274 -26.22 16.83 13.03
C GLY A 274 -25.55 16.87 14.40
N SER A 275 -25.37 18.08 14.92
CA SER A 275 -24.90 18.43 16.28
C SER A 275 -23.51 17.92 16.68
N SER A 276 -22.57 18.86 16.79
CA SER A 276 -21.25 18.71 17.39
C SER A 276 -21.36 18.07 18.78
N THR A 277 -20.87 16.85 18.94
CA THR A 277 -20.54 16.32 20.26
C THR A 277 -19.03 16.40 20.44
N ASN A 278 -18.58 17.20 21.41
CA ASN A 278 -17.31 16.95 22.11
C ASN A 278 -17.38 15.54 22.69
N GLY A 279 -17.09 14.52 21.90
CA GLY A 279 -17.39 13.16 22.28
C GLY A 279 -16.83 12.19 21.27
N THR A 280 -16.21 11.16 21.83
CA THR A 280 -15.69 9.94 21.21
C THR A 280 -16.57 9.41 20.08
N LEU A 281 -16.05 8.50 19.26
CA LEU A 281 -16.83 7.76 18.25
C LEU A 281 -18.21 7.26 18.75
N SER A 282 -18.36 6.93 20.04
CA SER A 282 -19.67 6.55 20.60
C SER A 282 -20.73 7.68 20.60
N GLY A 283 -20.30 8.95 20.62
CA GLY A 283 -21.14 10.13 20.51
C GLY A 283 -21.50 10.49 19.07
N ILE A 284 -20.54 10.40 18.14
CA ILE A 284 -20.71 10.74 16.73
C ILE A 284 -21.34 9.57 15.95
N PHE A 285 -20.87 8.35 16.18
CA PHE A 285 -21.22 7.13 15.46
C PHE A 285 -21.96 6.13 16.36
N SER A 286 -23.06 6.58 16.97
CA SER A 286 -23.88 5.79 17.92
C SER A 286 -24.40 4.42 17.43
N GLY A 287 -24.24 4.09 16.14
CA GLY A 287 -24.66 2.81 15.55
C GLY A 287 -23.56 1.74 15.43
N GLY A 288 -22.32 2.03 15.84
CA GLY A 288 -21.21 1.07 15.75
C GLY A 288 -20.77 0.78 14.31
N ASN A 289 -20.35 -0.46 14.04
CA ASN A 289 -19.87 -0.92 12.73
C ASN A 289 -20.87 -0.60 11.61
N GLY A 290 -20.38 -0.07 10.49
CA GLY A 290 -21.19 0.30 9.35
C GLY A 290 -21.91 1.64 9.47
N THR A 291 -21.75 2.34 10.60
CA THR A 291 -22.32 3.68 10.75
C THR A 291 -21.57 4.66 9.88
N SER A 292 -22.31 5.35 9.01
CA SER A 292 -21.80 6.47 8.23
C SER A 292 -22.39 7.78 8.72
N VAL A 293 -21.53 8.79 8.87
CA VAL A 293 -21.90 10.16 9.24
C VAL A 293 -21.37 11.09 8.16
N ASN A 294 -22.26 11.90 7.59
CA ASN A 294 -21.85 12.97 6.69
C ASN A 294 -21.13 14.06 7.47
N GLY A 295 -20.21 14.78 6.82
CA GLY A 295 -19.61 15.98 7.39
C GLY A 295 -19.03 16.86 6.31
N THR A 296 -18.56 18.04 6.70
CA THR A 296 -17.95 19.03 5.81
C THR A 296 -16.64 19.55 6.37
N TRP A 297 -15.71 19.89 5.49
CA TRP A 297 -14.44 20.51 5.88
C TRP A 297 -14.57 22.03 6.09
N VAL A 298 -14.22 22.51 7.29
CA VAL A 298 -14.33 23.93 7.69
C VAL A 298 -13.02 24.47 8.28
N LEU A 299 -12.72 25.75 8.04
CA LEU A 299 -11.55 26.41 8.64
C LEU A 299 -11.73 26.68 10.13
N ASP A 300 -12.98 26.98 10.54
CA ASP A 300 -13.32 27.22 11.94
C ASP A 300 -13.58 25.89 12.64
N GLY A 301 -12.65 25.47 13.49
CA GLY A 301 -12.76 24.23 14.26
C GLY A 301 -13.76 24.25 15.42
N THR A 302 -14.55 25.33 15.59
CA THR A 302 -15.49 25.46 16.73
C THR A 302 -16.46 24.28 16.85
N ASN A 303 -16.89 23.70 15.71
CA ASN A 303 -17.81 22.56 15.68
C ASN A 303 -17.15 21.24 15.28
N ALA A 304 -15.83 21.23 15.09
CA ALA A 304 -15.13 20.05 14.60
C ALA A 304 -15.39 18.85 15.52
N ALA A 305 -15.56 17.68 14.91
CA ALA A 305 -15.53 16.43 15.64
C ALA A 305 -14.17 16.29 16.33
N LEU A 306 -14.18 15.83 17.58
CA LEU A 306 -12.97 15.57 18.34
C LEU A 306 -12.88 14.07 18.62
N PHE A 307 -11.76 13.48 18.25
CA PHE A 307 -11.47 12.06 18.39
C PHE A 307 -10.40 11.88 19.47
N SER A 308 -10.46 10.78 20.21
CA SER A 308 -9.37 10.40 21.13
C SER A 308 -8.47 9.39 20.46
N LYS A 309 -7.15 9.44 20.73
CA LYS A 309 -6.20 8.46 20.20
C LYS A 309 -6.34 8.26 18.69
N LEU A 310 -6.21 9.33 17.89
CA LEU A 310 -6.11 9.16 16.44
C LEU A 310 -4.68 8.73 16.15
N GLU A 311 -4.54 7.44 15.89
CA GLU A 311 -3.27 6.86 15.51
C GLU A 311 -3.10 7.06 13.99
N ASP A 312 -2.83 6.00 13.26
CA ASP A 312 -2.27 6.10 11.92
C ASP A 312 -3.34 6.34 10.85
N VAL A 313 -2.97 7.15 9.85
CA VAL A 313 -3.78 7.40 8.66
C VAL A 313 -3.07 6.94 7.40
N HIS A 314 -3.81 6.30 6.48
CA HIS A 314 -3.26 5.85 5.20
C HIS A 314 -4.28 5.94 4.06
N THR A 315 -3.85 6.50 2.94
CA THR A 315 -4.68 6.68 1.75
C THR A 315 -4.88 5.36 1.02
N ASN A 316 -6.08 5.14 0.49
CA ASN A 316 -6.42 4.00 -0.35
C ASN A 316 -5.60 4.04 -1.65
N LEU A 317 -4.63 3.13 -1.77
CA LEU A 317 -3.81 2.95 -2.97
C LEU A 317 -4.23 1.74 -3.80
N SER A 318 -5.44 1.21 -3.60
CA SER A 318 -5.99 0.10 -4.38
C SER A 318 -6.34 0.54 -5.81
N PRO A 319 -5.54 0.11 -6.82
CA PRO A 319 -5.77 0.53 -8.18
C PRO A 319 -7.13 0.05 -8.67
N GLY A 320 -7.91 0.96 -9.24
CA GLY A 320 -9.22 0.64 -9.81
C GLY A 320 -10.38 0.64 -8.81
N SER A 321 -10.12 0.83 -7.51
CA SER A 321 -11.16 1.17 -6.55
C SER A 321 -11.68 2.60 -6.79
N SER A 322 -12.97 2.84 -6.51
CA SER A 322 -13.55 4.18 -6.61
C SER A 322 -12.98 5.17 -5.59
N GLY A 323 -12.35 4.67 -4.53
CA GLY A 323 -11.68 5.45 -3.48
C GLY A 323 -10.18 5.69 -3.73
N TYR A 324 -9.61 5.24 -4.85
CA TYR A 324 -8.17 5.37 -5.11
C TYR A 324 -7.70 6.82 -4.98
N GLY A 325 -6.80 7.08 -4.03
CA GLY A 325 -6.24 8.39 -3.74
C GLY A 325 -7.17 9.37 -3.01
N VAL A 326 -8.48 9.10 -2.95
CA VAL A 326 -9.49 10.02 -2.39
C VAL A 326 -10.26 9.45 -1.21
N GLU A 327 -9.92 8.25 -0.76
CA GLU A 327 -10.43 7.65 0.47
C GLU A 327 -9.26 7.35 1.40
N VAL A 328 -9.42 7.61 2.70
CA VAL A 328 -8.37 7.46 3.71
C VAL A 328 -8.85 6.56 4.83
N ALA A 329 -8.05 5.58 5.22
CA ALA A 329 -8.24 4.81 6.44
C ALA A 329 -7.63 5.55 7.63
N VAL A 330 -8.30 5.45 8.77
CA VAL A 330 -7.87 6.03 10.04
C VAL A 330 -8.03 4.98 11.13
N ALA A 331 -6.95 4.71 11.85
CA ALA A 331 -6.97 3.96 13.08
C ALA A 331 -7.14 4.90 14.27
N SER A 332 -7.93 4.44 15.23
CA SER A 332 -8.01 5.05 16.53
C SER A 332 -7.98 3.98 17.60
N GLN A 333 -6.90 3.99 18.39
CA GLN A 333 -6.61 2.97 19.40
C GLN A 333 -7.78 2.78 20.37
N ALA A 334 -8.39 3.90 20.78
CA ALA A 334 -9.48 3.89 21.75
C ALA A 334 -10.85 3.62 21.13
N GLU A 335 -11.01 3.75 19.81
CA GLU A 335 -12.32 4.01 19.24
C GLU A 335 -12.72 3.11 18.06
N ALA A 336 -11.98 3.11 16.94
CA ALA A 336 -12.34 2.36 15.73
C ALA A 336 -11.28 2.41 14.64
N VAL A 337 -11.40 1.51 13.66
CA VAL A 337 -10.91 1.74 12.29
C VAL A 337 -12.06 2.27 11.44
N PHE A 338 -11.85 3.41 10.80
CA PHE A 338 -12.85 4.06 9.95
C PHE A 338 -12.24 4.62 8.66
N THR A 339 -13.11 4.98 7.73
CA THR A 339 -12.73 5.57 6.43
C THR A 339 -13.29 6.97 6.29
N VAL A 340 -12.52 7.84 5.66
CA VAL A 340 -12.87 9.22 5.32
C VAL A 340 -12.91 9.31 3.80
N ASP A 341 -14.07 9.59 3.24
CA ASP A 341 -14.28 9.71 1.80
C ASP A 341 -14.18 11.18 1.37
N LEU A 342 -13.22 11.51 0.51
CA LEU A 342 -12.99 12.84 -0.06
C LEU A 342 -13.42 12.94 -1.53
N SER A 343 -14.08 11.92 -2.09
CA SER A 343 -14.53 11.92 -3.50
C SER A 343 -15.51 13.06 -3.83
N GLY A 344 -16.25 13.55 -2.83
CA GLY A 344 -17.14 14.70 -2.93
C GLY A 344 -16.46 16.07 -2.77
N VAL A 345 -15.18 16.11 -2.37
CA VAL A 345 -14.49 17.37 -2.04
C VAL A 345 -13.94 18.03 -3.30
N ASP A 346 -14.34 19.27 -3.56
CA ASP A 346 -13.78 20.08 -4.62
C ASP A 346 -12.43 20.66 -4.19
N PHE A 347 -11.32 20.20 -4.77
CA PHE A 347 -10.04 20.87 -4.60
C PHE A 347 -9.85 21.98 -5.63
N VAL A 348 -9.40 23.16 -5.18
CA VAL A 348 -8.98 24.26 -6.04
C VAL A 348 -7.51 24.63 -5.74
N ALA A 349 -6.96 25.63 -6.42
CA ALA A 349 -5.55 26.01 -6.27
C ALA A 349 -5.22 26.41 -4.82
N GLY A 350 -4.56 25.52 -4.08
CA GLY A 350 -4.19 25.71 -2.67
C GLY A 350 -5.36 25.85 -1.69
N ASP A 351 -6.56 25.40 -2.04
CA ASP A 351 -7.76 25.62 -1.22
C ASP A 351 -8.88 24.59 -1.49
N LEU A 352 -9.95 24.63 -0.69
CA LEU A 352 -11.18 23.90 -0.95
C LEU A 352 -12.24 24.76 -1.65
N GLY A 353 -12.90 24.17 -2.63
CA GLY A 353 -13.99 24.72 -3.42
C GLY A 353 -15.33 24.80 -2.67
N VAL A 354 -16.43 24.68 -3.42
CA VAL A 354 -17.79 24.84 -2.87
C VAL A 354 -18.30 23.55 -2.26
N ASN A 355 -18.08 22.40 -2.90
CA ASN A 355 -18.39 21.12 -2.31
C ASN A 355 -17.24 20.69 -1.40
N ARG A 356 -17.58 20.39 -0.14
CA ARG A 356 -16.63 20.00 0.91
C ARG A 356 -17.16 18.81 1.70
N ASP A 357 -18.19 18.16 1.17
CA ASP A 357 -18.86 17.05 1.80
C ASP A 357 -17.92 15.84 1.79
N SER A 358 -17.79 15.22 2.95
CA SER A 358 -16.86 14.13 3.19
C SER A 358 -17.46 13.21 4.24
N PRO A 359 -18.10 12.09 3.84
CA PRO A 359 -18.65 11.15 4.80
C PRO A 359 -17.54 10.34 5.46
N VAL A 360 -17.78 9.99 6.72
CA VAL A 360 -16.94 9.08 7.51
C VAL A 360 -17.72 7.80 7.79
N LEU A 361 -17.11 6.65 7.54
CA LEU A 361 -17.72 5.33 7.74
C LEU A 361 -16.89 4.49 8.71
N VAL A 362 -17.52 4.03 9.78
CA VAL A 362 -16.91 3.10 10.75
C VAL A 362 -16.85 1.70 10.16
N LEU A 363 -15.64 1.16 9.98
CA LEU A 363 -15.45 -0.22 9.54
C LEU A 363 -15.52 -1.18 10.73
N PHE A 364 -14.77 -0.87 11.78
CA PHE A 364 -14.70 -1.71 12.97
C PHE A 364 -14.54 -0.85 14.23
N ALA A 365 -15.46 -0.96 15.19
CA ALA A 365 -15.42 -0.25 16.46
C ALA A 365 -14.73 -1.09 17.56
N SER A 366 -13.86 -0.45 18.34
CA SER A 366 -13.05 -1.08 19.41
C SER A 366 -13.87 -1.72 20.53
N ASN A 367 -15.12 -1.27 20.71
CA ASN A 367 -16.04 -1.78 21.72
C ASN A 367 -17.02 -2.83 21.19
N SER A 368 -16.87 -3.27 19.94
CA SER A 368 -17.74 -4.29 19.37
C SER A 368 -17.52 -5.61 20.12
N GLN A 369 -18.46 -5.95 21.01
CA GLN A 369 -18.49 -7.21 21.78
C GLN A 369 -18.82 -8.41 20.88
N ASP A 370 -18.52 -8.36 19.59
CA ASP A 370 -19.15 -9.19 18.59
C ASP A 370 -18.31 -10.42 18.25
N VAL A 371 -18.74 -11.51 18.89
CA VAL A 371 -18.01 -12.72 19.27
C VAL A 371 -17.86 -13.74 18.13
N SER A 372 -17.45 -13.34 16.93
CA SER A 372 -17.07 -14.31 15.88
C SER A 372 -15.58 -14.31 15.52
N VAL A 373 -14.85 -13.27 15.93
CA VAL A 373 -13.40 -13.09 15.73
C VAL A 373 -12.56 -13.33 17.00
N GLY A 374 -13.18 -13.77 18.10
CA GLY A 374 -12.53 -13.82 19.42
C GLY A 374 -12.64 -12.50 20.17
N ASN A 375 -12.06 -12.41 21.37
CA ASN A 375 -12.15 -11.24 22.26
C ASN A 375 -11.13 -10.12 21.93
N GLY A 376 -10.52 -10.08 20.74
CA GLY A 376 -9.13 -9.58 20.62
C GLY A 376 -8.77 -8.64 19.48
N PHE A 377 -9.69 -7.89 18.83
CA PHE A 377 -9.27 -6.76 17.99
C PHE A 377 -9.48 -5.43 18.74
N ALA A 378 -8.42 -4.87 19.31
CA ALA A 378 -8.38 -3.66 20.12
C ALA A 378 -7.01 -2.96 19.96
N GLY A 379 -6.83 -1.77 20.54
CA GLY A 379 -5.50 -1.14 20.50
C GLY A 379 -5.03 -0.78 19.09
N MET A 380 -5.95 -0.52 18.15
CA MET A 380 -5.62 -0.30 16.75
C MET A 380 -4.70 0.91 16.56
N ASP A 381 -3.54 0.66 15.98
CA ASP A 381 -2.50 1.66 15.83
C ASP A 381 -2.10 1.82 14.34
N ASN A 382 -0.92 1.35 13.95
CA ASN A 382 -0.41 1.63 12.62
C ASN A 382 -1.16 0.85 11.55
N LEU A 383 -1.38 1.44 10.37
CA LEU A 383 -2.12 0.78 9.31
C LEU A 383 -1.57 1.02 7.91
N VAL A 384 -1.84 0.08 7.02
CA VAL A 384 -1.60 0.24 5.59
C VAL A 384 -2.83 -0.16 4.81
N TRP A 385 -3.25 0.71 3.89
CA TRP A 385 -4.24 0.35 2.89
C TRP A 385 -3.54 -0.22 1.66
N SER A 386 -3.49 -1.55 1.59
CA SER A 386 -2.80 -2.27 0.52
C SER A 386 -3.49 -2.08 -0.83
N ALA A 387 -2.70 -2.21 -1.89
CA ALA A 387 -3.18 -2.17 -3.26
C ALA A 387 -4.22 -3.27 -3.59
N ASN A 388 -4.36 -4.31 -2.75
CA ASN A 388 -5.41 -5.32 -2.89
C ASN A 388 -6.81 -4.87 -2.38
N GLY A 389 -6.95 -3.64 -1.88
CA GLY A 389 -8.21 -3.09 -1.39
C GLY A 389 -8.45 -3.33 0.10
N LYS A 390 -7.57 -4.07 0.78
CA LYS A 390 -7.69 -4.39 2.21
C LYS A 390 -6.83 -3.47 3.06
N ILE A 391 -7.27 -3.29 4.31
CA ILE A 391 -6.50 -2.57 5.33
C ILE A 391 -5.85 -3.60 6.24
N TYR A 392 -4.59 -3.37 6.58
CA TYR A 392 -3.84 -4.16 7.56
C TYR A 392 -3.47 -3.24 8.72
N VAL A 393 -3.68 -3.69 9.96
CA VAL A 393 -3.61 -2.86 11.17
C VAL A 393 -2.76 -3.57 12.22
N ASN A 394 -1.76 -2.90 12.76
CA ASN A 394 -1.02 -3.32 13.94
C ASN A 394 -1.83 -3.01 15.21
N GLU A 395 -1.68 -3.85 16.23
CA GLU A 395 -2.18 -3.58 17.57
C GLU A 395 -1.08 -3.13 18.53
N ASP A 396 -1.37 -2.05 19.26
CA ASP A 396 -0.68 -1.64 20.49
C ASP A 396 -1.56 -1.96 21.71
N ASP A 397 -1.63 -3.25 22.06
CA ASP A 397 -2.31 -3.72 23.28
C ASP A 397 -1.51 -4.75 24.11
N GLY A 398 -0.27 -5.04 23.70
CA GLY A 398 0.66 -5.93 24.39
C GLY A 398 0.86 -7.30 23.73
N GLU A 399 0.08 -7.66 22.71
CA GLU A 399 0.27 -8.88 21.90
C GLU A 399 0.92 -8.55 20.53
N GLY A 400 0.66 -7.33 20.02
CA GLY A 400 1.32 -6.82 18.82
C GLY A 400 0.72 -7.33 17.51
N ASP A 401 -0.47 -7.91 17.51
CA ASP A 401 -0.99 -8.64 16.35
C ASP A 401 -1.16 -7.75 15.11
N ILE A 402 -1.23 -8.40 13.94
CA ILE A 402 -1.60 -7.73 12.70
C ILE A 402 -2.94 -8.27 12.22
N TRP A 403 -3.89 -7.37 12.06
CA TRP A 403 -5.26 -7.67 11.61
C TRP A 403 -5.45 -7.27 10.16
N GLN A 404 -6.27 -8.03 9.44
CA GLN A 404 -6.74 -7.68 8.10
C GLN A 404 -8.22 -7.31 8.13
N ILE A 405 -8.58 -6.24 7.40
CA ILE A 405 -9.95 -5.78 7.17
C ILE A 405 -10.26 -5.78 5.67
N ASP A 406 -11.27 -6.56 5.25
CA ASP A 406 -11.81 -6.62 3.89
C ASP A 406 -12.87 -5.53 3.68
N VAL A 407 -12.41 -4.35 3.24
CA VAL A 407 -13.22 -3.13 3.16
C VAL A 407 -14.42 -3.29 2.21
N ASP A 408 -14.23 -3.89 1.05
CA ASP A 408 -15.30 -4.04 0.04
C ASP A 408 -16.38 -5.01 0.52
N SER A 409 -15.99 -6.12 1.14
CA SER A 409 -16.94 -7.09 1.70
C SER A 409 -17.75 -6.49 2.85
N LEU A 410 -17.12 -5.65 3.67
CA LEU A 410 -17.78 -4.91 4.75
C LEU A 410 -18.77 -3.88 4.20
N LYS A 411 -18.33 -3.01 3.28
CA LYS A 411 -19.19 -2.01 2.62
C LYS A 411 -20.40 -2.62 1.94
N ALA A 412 -20.24 -3.77 1.28
CA ALA A 412 -21.34 -4.51 0.67
C ALA A 412 -22.37 -5.01 1.71
N SER A 413 -21.92 -5.28 2.94
CA SER A 413 -22.73 -5.89 4.00
C SER A 413 -23.46 -4.87 4.88
N TYR A 414 -22.97 -3.63 5.00
CA TYR A 414 -23.53 -2.58 5.86
C TYR A 414 -24.92 -2.04 5.45
N THR A 415 -25.52 -2.54 4.37
CA THR A 415 -26.88 -2.15 3.96
C THR A 415 -27.99 -2.65 4.89
N LEU A 416 -27.66 -3.41 5.94
CA LEU A 416 -28.58 -3.98 6.92
C LEU A 416 -28.08 -3.59 8.33
N GLY A 417 -28.77 -2.67 9.02
CA GLY A 417 -28.29 -2.06 10.28
C GLY A 417 -27.91 -3.06 11.40
N ASP A 418 -27.03 -2.58 12.30
CA ASP A 418 -26.30 -3.31 13.36
C ASP A 418 -25.55 -4.53 12.81
N PHE A 419 -24.39 -4.27 12.22
CA PHE A 419 -23.60 -5.25 11.50
C PHE A 419 -22.46 -5.81 12.35
N THR A 420 -22.39 -7.14 12.43
CA THR A 420 -21.28 -7.88 13.02
C THR A 420 -20.37 -8.40 11.91
N PRO A 421 -19.12 -7.91 11.78
CA PRO A 421 -18.13 -8.53 10.91
C PRO A 421 -17.90 -10.00 11.25
N ASP A 422 -17.76 -10.83 10.21
CA ASP A 422 -17.34 -12.22 10.38
C ASP A 422 -15.83 -12.41 10.15
N ALA A 423 -15.32 -13.58 10.53
CA ALA A 423 -13.91 -13.94 10.42
C ALA A 423 -13.35 -14.04 8.98
N SER A 424 -14.19 -13.90 7.95
CA SER A 424 -13.72 -13.74 6.56
C SER A 424 -13.48 -12.27 6.19
N GLN A 425 -14.07 -11.35 6.94
CA GLN A 425 -14.02 -9.91 6.70
C GLN A 425 -13.03 -9.19 7.62
N VAL A 426 -12.94 -9.61 8.88
CA VAL A 426 -11.96 -9.10 9.84
C VAL A 426 -11.33 -10.29 10.55
N PHE A 427 -10.01 -10.42 10.49
CA PHE A 427 -9.31 -11.50 11.17
C PHE A 427 -7.84 -11.17 11.41
N ASP A 428 -7.32 -11.68 12.51
CA ASP A 428 -5.90 -11.72 12.83
C ASP A 428 -5.16 -12.55 11.78
N ILE A 429 -4.20 -11.92 11.09
CA ILE A 429 -3.33 -12.60 10.12
C ILE A 429 -2.02 -13.06 10.73
N LEU A 430 -1.61 -12.47 11.86
CA LEU A 430 -0.31 -12.66 12.47
C LEU A 430 -0.37 -12.27 13.95
N ASP A 431 -0.37 -13.31 14.78
CA ASP A 431 0.02 -13.28 16.19
C ASP A 431 1.51 -12.90 16.29
N ALA A 432 1.79 -11.69 16.76
CA ALA A 432 3.12 -11.09 16.70
C ALA A 432 3.97 -11.38 17.94
N ASP A 433 4.09 -12.65 18.30
CA ASP A 433 5.01 -13.19 19.34
C ASP A 433 6.49 -12.73 19.22
N PHE A 434 6.88 -12.02 18.15
CA PHE A 434 8.21 -11.44 17.98
C PHE A 434 8.40 -10.11 18.72
N ALA A 435 7.33 -9.43 19.14
CA ALA A 435 7.36 -8.14 19.81
C ALA A 435 6.35 -8.06 20.97
N ASN A 436 6.46 -7.04 21.82
CA ASN A 436 5.37 -6.70 22.75
C ASN A 436 4.33 -5.81 22.07
N GLU A 437 4.74 -5.14 21.00
CA GLU A 437 3.96 -4.23 20.19
C GLU A 437 4.51 -4.31 18.77
N SER A 438 3.64 -4.46 17.77
CA SER A 438 4.05 -4.21 16.40
C SER A 438 3.71 -2.77 16.06
N SER A 439 4.65 -2.10 15.42
CA SER A 439 4.50 -0.72 14.98
C SER A 439 5.08 -0.61 13.57
N GLY A 440 4.64 0.39 12.82
CA GLY A 440 4.93 0.62 11.43
C GLY A 440 4.50 -0.55 10.54
N ILE A 441 3.70 -0.30 9.51
CA ILE A 441 3.40 -1.34 8.52
C ILE A 441 3.38 -0.78 7.13
N ILE A 442 4.06 -1.47 6.22
CA ILE A 442 4.07 -1.12 4.79
C ILE A 442 3.94 -2.37 3.93
N ASP A 443 3.12 -2.27 2.88
CA ASP A 443 2.99 -3.31 1.85
C ASP A 443 4.07 -3.16 0.78
N ILE A 444 5.04 -4.06 0.78
CA ILE A 444 6.14 -4.09 -0.20
C ILE A 444 5.93 -5.17 -1.27
N SER A 445 4.74 -5.79 -1.32
CA SER A 445 4.48 -6.92 -2.21
C SER A 445 4.75 -6.56 -3.66
N ARG A 446 4.21 -5.44 -4.13
CA ARG A 446 4.35 -5.01 -5.54
C ARG A 446 5.78 -4.60 -5.89
N ASP A 447 6.52 -4.04 -4.93
CA ASP A 447 7.94 -3.70 -5.09
C ASP A 447 8.81 -4.94 -5.27
N LEU A 448 8.42 -6.06 -4.65
CA LEU A 448 9.03 -7.38 -4.83
C LEU A 448 8.47 -8.17 -6.02
N GLY A 449 7.52 -7.60 -6.77
CA GLY A 449 6.84 -8.28 -7.88
C GLY A 449 5.86 -9.37 -7.43
N TYR A 450 5.26 -9.27 -6.24
CA TYR A 450 4.21 -10.16 -5.72
C TYR A 450 2.85 -9.48 -5.71
N GLN A 451 1.79 -10.29 -5.66
CA GLN A 451 0.41 -9.81 -5.48
C GLN A 451 0.28 -8.98 -4.20
N ALA A 452 -0.40 -7.83 -4.28
CA ALA A 452 -0.56 -6.90 -3.16
C ALA A 452 -1.15 -7.56 -1.90
N GLY A 453 -0.72 -7.08 -0.73
CA GLY A 453 -1.13 -7.57 0.59
C GLY A 453 -0.64 -8.99 0.89
N SER A 454 0.50 -9.37 0.31
CA SER A 454 1.14 -10.67 0.54
C SER A 454 2.44 -10.57 1.31
N ILE A 455 3.09 -9.41 1.32
CA ILE A 455 4.41 -9.19 1.95
C ILE A 455 4.42 -7.81 2.60
N PHE A 456 4.58 -7.77 3.91
CA PHE A 456 4.69 -6.54 4.70
C PHE A 456 6.07 -6.39 5.33
N LEU A 457 6.56 -5.17 5.45
CA LEU A 457 7.56 -4.84 6.47
C LEU A 457 6.84 -4.26 7.67
N THR A 458 7.32 -4.60 8.86
CA THR A 458 6.83 -4.06 10.12
C THR A 458 7.95 -3.99 11.15
N VAL A 459 7.74 -3.26 12.23
CA VAL A 459 8.69 -3.12 13.32
C VAL A 459 8.14 -3.82 14.57
N GLY A 460 9.01 -4.55 15.25
CA GLY A 460 8.75 -5.06 16.59
C GLY A 460 9.35 -4.12 17.62
N GLN A 461 8.50 -3.42 18.37
CA GLN A 461 8.90 -2.47 19.41
C GLN A 461 9.01 -3.19 20.76
N SER A 462 10.10 -2.91 21.49
CA SER A 462 10.35 -3.39 22.85
C SER A 462 10.11 -4.91 23.02
N GLY A 463 10.59 -5.74 22.08
CA GLY A 463 10.16 -7.13 21.95
C GLY A 463 10.52 -8.10 23.08
N VAL A 464 9.92 -9.29 23.04
CA VAL A 464 10.14 -10.44 23.96
C VAL A 464 11.63 -10.85 24.05
N LEU A 465 12.43 -10.44 23.06
CA LEU A 465 13.85 -10.74 22.87
C LEU A 465 14.79 -9.57 23.22
N THR A 466 14.32 -8.61 24.00
CA THR A 466 15.06 -7.46 24.57
C THR A 466 15.49 -6.35 23.60
N ASN A 467 15.37 -6.51 22.27
CA ASN A 467 15.77 -5.51 21.28
C ASN A 467 14.68 -5.28 20.21
N ASN A 468 14.64 -4.09 19.61
CA ASN A 468 13.75 -3.73 18.50
C ASN A 468 14.11 -4.47 17.20
N GLN A 469 13.14 -4.74 16.33
CA GLN A 469 13.37 -5.51 15.10
C GLN A 469 12.68 -4.89 13.90
N LEU A 470 13.36 -4.81 12.75
CA LEU A 470 12.69 -4.70 11.45
C LEU A 470 12.37 -6.13 11.01
N ALA A 471 11.09 -6.44 10.92
CA ALA A 471 10.57 -7.74 10.51
C ALA A 471 9.87 -7.65 9.16
N MET A 472 9.71 -8.81 8.53
CA MET A 472 8.91 -8.98 7.33
C MET A 472 7.92 -10.12 7.52
N ALA A 473 6.65 -9.83 7.23
CA ALA A 473 5.57 -10.81 7.24
C ALA A 473 5.27 -11.27 5.81
N VAL A 474 5.19 -12.59 5.59
CA VAL A 474 4.95 -13.19 4.27
C VAL A 474 3.74 -14.12 4.33
N SER A 475 2.76 -13.83 3.48
CA SER A 475 1.55 -14.63 3.29
C SER A 475 1.87 -16.03 2.75
N PRO A 476 1.17 -17.09 3.20
CA PRO A 476 1.31 -18.42 2.60
C PRO A 476 0.82 -18.48 1.16
N THR A 477 0.04 -17.48 0.71
CA THR A 477 -0.46 -17.36 -0.65
C THR A 477 0.34 -16.34 -1.46
N ALA A 478 1.48 -15.85 -0.96
CA ALA A 478 2.34 -14.93 -1.69
C ALA A 478 2.75 -15.52 -3.04
N ALA A 479 2.28 -14.89 -4.11
CA ALA A 479 2.54 -15.30 -5.47
C ALA A 479 3.15 -14.15 -6.27
N LEU A 480 4.18 -14.45 -7.08
CA LEU A 480 4.74 -13.50 -8.03
C LEU A 480 3.65 -13.05 -9.01
N ILE A 481 3.60 -11.75 -9.27
CA ILE A 481 2.93 -11.18 -10.42
C ILE A 481 3.69 -11.72 -11.65
N PRO A 482 3.02 -12.37 -12.60
CA PRO A 482 3.67 -12.80 -13.83
C PRO A 482 4.36 -11.61 -14.50
N ASP A 483 5.61 -11.78 -14.95
CA ASP A 483 6.37 -10.73 -15.65
C ASP A 483 5.50 -10.06 -16.73
N PRO A 484 5.58 -8.72 -16.88
CA PRO A 484 4.85 -8.04 -17.94
C PRO A 484 5.19 -8.66 -19.29
N ILE A 485 4.21 -9.28 -19.92
CA ILE A 485 4.36 -9.94 -21.20
C ILE A 485 4.33 -8.86 -22.29
N THR A 486 5.27 -8.90 -23.23
CA THR A 486 5.17 -8.09 -24.46
C THR A 486 4.34 -8.83 -25.49
N TYR A 487 3.81 -8.13 -26.51
CA TYR A 487 3.20 -8.78 -27.67
C TYR A 487 4.14 -9.84 -28.29
N ALA A 488 5.44 -9.55 -28.36
CA ALA A 488 6.43 -10.46 -28.91
C ALA A 488 6.57 -11.75 -28.10
N THR A 489 6.56 -11.66 -26.77
CA THR A 489 6.57 -12.83 -25.89
C THR A 489 5.25 -13.60 -25.96
N TRP A 490 4.12 -12.90 -26.01
CA TRP A 490 2.79 -13.50 -26.12
C TRP A 490 2.63 -14.30 -27.42
N ILE A 491 2.94 -13.70 -28.58
CA ILE A 491 2.77 -14.37 -29.88
C ILE A 491 3.73 -15.57 -30.03
N ALA A 492 4.89 -15.55 -29.36
CA ALA A 492 5.81 -16.69 -29.32
C ALA A 492 5.22 -17.92 -28.61
N GLY A 493 4.20 -17.74 -27.76
CA GLY A 493 3.40 -18.82 -27.18
C GLY A 493 2.57 -19.60 -28.21
N PHE A 494 2.43 -19.09 -29.43
CA PHE A 494 1.72 -19.71 -30.54
C PHE A 494 2.70 -20.11 -31.66
N PRO A 495 3.46 -21.21 -31.50
CA PRO A 495 4.55 -21.56 -32.42
C PRO A 495 4.10 -21.88 -33.86
N SER A 496 2.80 -22.09 -34.10
CA SER A 496 2.21 -22.24 -35.44
C SER A 496 2.10 -20.92 -36.21
N LEU A 497 2.09 -19.78 -35.51
CA LEU A 497 2.00 -18.45 -36.12
C LEU A 497 3.39 -17.96 -36.50
N THR A 498 3.64 -17.82 -37.80
CA THR A 498 4.94 -17.40 -38.33
C THR A 498 4.76 -16.41 -39.48
N GLY A 499 5.80 -15.62 -39.76
CA GLY A 499 5.78 -14.64 -40.84
C GLY A 499 4.67 -13.60 -40.65
N SER A 500 3.86 -13.37 -41.69
CA SER A 500 2.75 -12.41 -41.65
C SER A 500 1.69 -12.75 -40.61
N ASN A 501 1.53 -14.04 -40.28
CA ASN A 501 0.53 -14.48 -39.30
C ASN A 501 0.94 -14.18 -37.86
N ALA A 502 2.21 -13.83 -37.60
CA ALA A 502 2.67 -13.42 -36.28
C ALA A 502 2.70 -11.89 -36.09
N LEU A 503 2.40 -11.10 -37.14
CA LEU A 503 2.37 -9.64 -37.04
C LEU A 503 1.17 -9.19 -36.19
N ALA A 504 1.31 -8.08 -35.47
CA ALA A 504 0.23 -7.49 -34.68
C ALA A 504 -1.03 -7.15 -35.52
N THR A 505 -0.84 -6.93 -36.83
CA THR A 505 -1.89 -6.70 -37.82
C THR A 505 -2.33 -7.95 -38.56
N GLY A 506 -1.78 -9.12 -38.22
CA GLY A 506 -2.16 -10.40 -38.79
C GLY A 506 -3.50 -10.87 -38.24
N ASP A 507 -4.27 -11.57 -39.08
CA ASP A 507 -5.54 -12.24 -38.77
C ASP A 507 -5.43 -13.68 -39.31
N PRO A 508 -4.79 -14.60 -38.55
CA PRO A 508 -4.50 -15.96 -38.99
C PRO A 508 -5.75 -16.82 -39.23
N GLU A 509 -6.76 -16.66 -38.38
CA GLU A 509 -8.02 -17.40 -38.31
C GLU A 509 -9.11 -16.84 -39.23
N LYS A 510 -8.93 -15.62 -39.74
CA LYS A 510 -9.80 -14.93 -40.70
C LYS A 510 -11.18 -14.62 -40.15
N ASP A 511 -11.26 -14.28 -38.88
CA ASP A 511 -12.50 -13.82 -38.25
C ASP A 511 -12.64 -12.29 -38.24
N GLY A 512 -11.61 -11.59 -38.72
CA GLY A 512 -11.58 -10.13 -38.83
C GLY A 512 -10.96 -9.44 -37.63
N ILE A 513 -10.49 -10.18 -36.63
CA ILE A 513 -9.76 -9.66 -35.49
C ILE A 513 -8.27 -9.85 -35.72
N VAL A 514 -7.48 -8.83 -35.37
CA VAL A 514 -6.03 -8.88 -35.54
C VAL A 514 -5.37 -9.29 -34.24
N ASN A 515 -4.21 -9.93 -34.32
CA ASN A 515 -3.45 -10.41 -33.17
C ASN A 515 -3.25 -9.35 -32.06
N LEU A 516 -3.18 -8.05 -32.39
CA LEU A 516 -3.12 -6.99 -31.38
C LEU A 516 -4.36 -6.92 -30.49
N LEU A 517 -5.55 -7.04 -31.09
CA LEU A 517 -6.80 -7.05 -30.34
C LEU A 517 -6.95 -8.37 -29.59
N GLU A 518 -6.47 -9.47 -30.18
CA GLU A 518 -6.42 -10.78 -29.53
C GLU A 518 -5.60 -10.73 -28.24
N TYR A 519 -4.42 -10.11 -28.34
CA TYR A 519 -3.50 -9.89 -27.24
C TYR A 519 -4.09 -9.01 -26.12
N ALA A 520 -4.82 -7.96 -26.48
CA ALA A 520 -5.43 -7.01 -25.54
C ALA A 520 -6.65 -7.59 -24.81
N PHE A 521 -7.53 -8.31 -25.52
CA PHE A 521 -8.86 -8.68 -25.03
C PHE A 521 -9.02 -10.15 -24.61
N ASN A 522 -7.89 -10.81 -24.33
CA ASN A 522 -7.84 -12.21 -23.87
C ASN A 522 -8.47 -13.21 -24.86
N LEU A 523 -8.22 -13.04 -26.16
CA LEU A 523 -8.70 -13.94 -27.22
C LEU A 523 -7.57 -14.86 -27.72
N ASN A 524 -7.90 -15.77 -28.65
CA ASN A 524 -6.96 -16.75 -29.19
C ASN A 524 -6.71 -16.59 -30.71
N PRO A 525 -5.49 -16.22 -31.14
CA PRO A 525 -5.11 -15.97 -32.55
C PRO A 525 -4.97 -17.26 -33.40
N THR A 526 -5.59 -18.35 -32.96
CA THR A 526 -5.65 -19.62 -33.70
C THR A 526 -7.08 -20.19 -33.74
N VAL A 527 -8.04 -19.54 -33.10
CA VAL A 527 -9.43 -19.97 -32.98
C VAL A 527 -10.32 -18.79 -33.32
N PRO A 528 -11.27 -18.92 -34.27
CA PRO A 528 -12.26 -17.86 -34.52
C PRO A 528 -13.11 -17.60 -33.27
N ASP A 529 -12.93 -16.46 -32.61
CA ASP A 529 -13.57 -16.11 -31.33
C ASP A 529 -13.95 -14.62 -31.18
N ALA A 530 -14.20 -13.94 -32.31
CA ALA A 530 -14.73 -12.57 -32.45
C ALA A 530 -16.11 -12.25 -31.79
N ALA A 531 -16.51 -12.95 -30.74
CA ALA A 531 -17.71 -12.65 -29.96
C ALA A 531 -17.51 -11.39 -29.10
N ALA A 532 -18.58 -10.62 -28.93
CA ALA A 532 -18.61 -9.54 -27.95
C ALA A 532 -18.52 -10.10 -26.52
N LEU A 533 -17.98 -9.31 -25.61
CA LEU A 533 -17.80 -9.65 -24.21
C LEU A 533 -19.12 -10.06 -23.55
N GLU A 534 -19.10 -11.27 -22.97
CA GLU A 534 -20.01 -11.80 -21.95
C GLU A 534 -20.37 -10.78 -20.86
N ILE A 535 -21.62 -10.67 -20.39
CA ILE A 535 -21.83 -10.08 -19.05
C ILE A 535 -21.03 -10.92 -18.05
N ASN A 536 -20.14 -10.30 -17.30
CA ASN A 536 -19.18 -10.99 -16.43
C ASN A 536 -18.20 -11.95 -17.16
N GLY A 537 -18.07 -11.85 -18.49
CA GLY A 537 -17.16 -12.68 -19.30
C GLY A 537 -15.68 -12.42 -19.02
N ALA A 538 -14.80 -13.39 -19.29
CA ALA A 538 -13.36 -13.25 -19.05
C ALA A 538 -12.56 -12.88 -20.31
N SER A 539 -13.22 -12.87 -21.47
CA SER A 539 -12.66 -12.57 -22.79
C SER A 539 -13.78 -12.13 -23.73
N GLY A 540 -13.43 -11.39 -24.79
CA GLY A 540 -14.39 -10.93 -25.79
C GLY A 540 -14.13 -9.51 -26.27
N LEU A 541 -14.67 -9.18 -27.45
CA LEU A 541 -14.59 -7.83 -27.99
C LEU A 541 -15.38 -6.83 -27.13
N PRO A 542 -14.96 -5.55 -27.08
CA PRO A 542 -15.62 -4.53 -26.29
C PRO A 542 -17.13 -4.44 -26.54
N ARG A 543 -17.88 -4.25 -25.46
CA ARG A 543 -19.34 -4.17 -25.44
C ARG A 543 -19.77 -2.75 -25.10
N MET A 544 -20.79 -2.26 -25.80
CA MET A 544 -21.36 -0.93 -25.59
C MET A 544 -22.78 -1.05 -25.08
N GLU A 545 -23.13 -0.31 -24.02
CA GLU A 545 -24.48 -0.26 -23.49
C GLU A 545 -24.91 1.16 -23.12
N LEU A 546 -26.21 1.32 -22.84
CA LEU A 546 -26.73 2.54 -22.23
C LEU A 546 -27.04 2.26 -20.76
N THR A 547 -26.51 3.11 -19.89
CA THR A 547 -26.93 3.20 -18.49
C THR A 547 -27.82 4.42 -18.29
N THR A 548 -28.66 4.41 -17.26
CA THR A 548 -29.49 5.57 -16.89
C THR A 548 -29.25 5.89 -15.42
N ASP A 549 -28.79 7.10 -15.16
CA ASP A 549 -28.66 7.67 -13.81
C ASP A 549 -29.70 8.77 -13.65
N GLY A 550 -30.69 8.53 -12.77
CA GLY A 550 -31.84 9.43 -12.61
C GLY A 550 -32.60 9.67 -13.93
N SER A 551 -32.52 10.90 -14.45
CA SER A 551 -33.17 11.31 -15.72
C SER A 551 -32.23 11.36 -16.93
N GLU A 552 -30.93 11.06 -16.75
CA GLU A 552 -29.92 11.16 -17.80
C GLU A 552 -29.38 9.78 -18.18
N SER A 553 -29.28 9.51 -19.48
CA SER A 553 -28.70 8.27 -19.99
C SER A 553 -27.29 8.52 -20.49
N HIS A 554 -26.36 7.63 -20.18
CA HIS A 554 -24.98 7.66 -20.62
C HIS A 554 -24.63 6.41 -21.44
N LEU A 555 -23.69 6.57 -22.35
CA LEU A 555 -23.09 5.46 -23.08
C LEU A 555 -21.96 4.87 -22.23
N ILE A 556 -21.98 3.56 -22.01
CA ILE A 556 -20.93 2.83 -21.27
C ILE A 556 -20.21 1.86 -22.20
N LEU A 557 -18.90 1.75 -22.01
CA LEU A 557 -17.99 0.85 -22.71
C LEU A 557 -17.44 -0.14 -21.67
N GLU A 558 -17.70 -1.42 -21.88
CA GLU A 558 -17.17 -2.53 -21.08
C GLU A 558 -16.19 -3.35 -21.91
N PHE A 559 -14.99 -3.60 -21.39
CA PHE A 559 -13.96 -4.38 -22.09
C PHE A 559 -13.04 -5.10 -21.10
N VAL A 560 -12.34 -6.12 -21.59
CA VAL A 560 -11.23 -6.76 -20.86
C VAL A 560 -9.97 -5.96 -21.12
N ARG A 561 -9.17 -5.68 -20.08
CA ARG A 561 -7.90 -4.96 -20.17
C ARG A 561 -6.77 -5.87 -19.70
N ARG A 562 -5.66 -5.93 -20.45
CA ARG A 562 -4.47 -6.68 -20.05
C ARG A 562 -3.64 -5.85 -19.08
N THR A 563 -3.52 -6.31 -17.84
CA THR A 563 -2.82 -5.60 -16.76
C THR A 563 -1.35 -5.97 -16.65
N ASN A 564 -0.96 -7.13 -17.19
CA ASN A 564 0.42 -7.60 -17.20
C ASN A 564 1.13 -7.31 -18.53
N SER A 565 0.86 -6.19 -19.20
CA SER A 565 1.59 -5.81 -20.43
C SER A 565 2.57 -4.68 -20.17
N SER A 566 3.68 -4.64 -20.91
CA SER A 566 4.65 -3.54 -20.88
C SER A 566 4.71 -2.73 -22.18
N ASP A 567 4.02 -3.19 -23.22
CA ASP A 567 4.05 -2.59 -24.55
C ASP A 567 2.65 -2.32 -25.11
N LEU A 568 1.60 -2.30 -24.27
CA LEU A 568 0.23 -2.06 -24.69
C LEU A 568 -0.28 -0.71 -24.18
N ILE A 569 -0.88 0.07 -25.07
CA ILE A 569 -1.58 1.31 -24.74
C ILE A 569 -3.05 1.12 -25.06
N GLU A 570 -3.90 1.29 -24.05
CA GLU A 570 -5.36 1.17 -24.17
C GLU A 570 -6.03 2.47 -23.71
N ALA A 571 -6.76 3.12 -24.63
CA ALA A 571 -7.43 4.40 -24.35
C ALA A 571 -8.91 4.34 -24.73
N SER A 572 -9.79 4.47 -23.73
CA SER A 572 -11.24 4.56 -23.91
C SER A 572 -11.63 5.96 -24.37
N GLU A 573 -12.37 6.03 -25.48
CA GLU A 573 -12.58 7.27 -26.20
C GLU A 573 -14.03 7.42 -26.67
N PHE A 574 -14.59 8.61 -26.48
CA PHE A 574 -15.96 8.96 -26.84
C PHE A 574 -16.02 10.16 -27.78
N SER A 575 -16.99 10.16 -28.68
CA SER A 575 -17.15 11.21 -29.68
C SER A 575 -18.61 11.49 -30.01
N PRO A 576 -18.99 12.75 -30.29
CA PRO A 576 -20.30 13.07 -30.84
C PRO A 576 -20.42 12.82 -32.36
N ALA A 577 -19.30 12.68 -33.09
CA ALA A 577 -19.30 12.69 -34.56
C ALA A 577 -18.22 11.82 -35.22
N MET A 578 -17.48 11.02 -34.45
CA MET A 578 -16.39 10.13 -34.90
C MET A 578 -15.15 10.85 -35.47
N ASP A 579 -15.03 12.17 -35.31
CA ASP A 579 -13.93 13.00 -35.82
C ASP A 579 -13.05 13.59 -34.70
N SER A 580 -13.63 13.86 -33.54
CA SER A 580 -12.95 14.32 -32.32
C SER A 580 -13.28 13.40 -31.16
N TRP A 581 -12.25 12.84 -30.53
CA TRP A 581 -12.36 11.83 -29.49
C TRP A 581 -11.86 12.40 -28.15
N GLY A 582 -12.68 12.28 -27.10
CA GLY A 582 -12.33 12.64 -25.73
C GLY A 582 -12.24 11.39 -24.84
N ALA A 583 -11.48 11.48 -23.75
CA ALA A 583 -11.34 10.37 -22.81
C ALA A 583 -12.66 10.04 -22.11
N GLY A 584 -12.86 8.77 -21.79
CA GLY A 584 -13.94 8.32 -20.92
C GLY A 584 -13.64 8.48 -19.43
N SER A 585 -14.68 8.46 -18.61
CA SER A 585 -14.57 8.42 -17.14
C SER A 585 -14.62 6.98 -16.66
N LEU A 586 -13.58 6.52 -15.97
CA LEU A 586 -13.56 5.18 -15.35
C LEU A 586 -14.70 5.07 -14.33
N ILE A 587 -15.50 4.01 -14.42
CA ILE A 587 -16.55 3.68 -13.43
C ILE A 587 -15.99 2.65 -12.45
N THR A 588 -15.58 1.49 -12.97
CA THR A 588 -15.04 0.39 -12.17
C THR A 588 -14.01 -0.41 -12.94
N THR A 589 -13.12 -1.07 -12.20
CA THR A 589 -12.43 -2.26 -12.69
C THR A 589 -12.80 -3.48 -11.84
N THR A 590 -12.74 -4.66 -12.43
CA THR A 590 -12.97 -5.93 -11.71
C THR A 590 -11.89 -6.91 -12.12
N PRO A 591 -11.02 -7.38 -11.20
CA PRO A 591 -10.01 -8.38 -11.51
C PRO A 591 -10.64 -9.64 -12.13
N ILE A 592 -10.04 -10.14 -13.22
CA ILE A 592 -10.39 -11.43 -13.83
C ILE A 592 -9.34 -12.46 -13.43
N SER A 593 -8.07 -12.08 -13.50
CA SER A 593 -6.90 -12.88 -13.14
C SER A 593 -5.71 -11.97 -12.81
N SER A 594 -4.54 -12.54 -12.58
CA SER A 594 -3.28 -11.79 -12.46
C SER A 594 -2.85 -11.08 -13.76
N GLU A 595 -3.47 -11.39 -14.89
CA GLU A 595 -3.11 -10.86 -16.21
C GLU A 595 -4.15 -9.92 -16.79
N PHE A 596 -5.38 -9.99 -16.30
CA PHE A 596 -6.51 -9.29 -16.89
C PHE A 596 -7.46 -8.75 -15.83
N GLU A 597 -8.07 -7.64 -16.16
CA GLU A 597 -9.23 -7.11 -15.45
C GLU A 597 -10.32 -6.74 -16.46
N ARG A 598 -11.52 -6.54 -15.94
CA ARG A 598 -12.65 -5.99 -16.68
C ARG A 598 -12.75 -4.51 -16.36
N VAL A 599 -12.94 -3.67 -17.36
CA VAL A 599 -13.02 -2.22 -17.20
C VAL A 599 -14.37 -1.73 -17.69
N LEU A 600 -15.03 -0.92 -16.87
CA LEU A 600 -16.26 -0.23 -17.22
C LEU A 600 -15.98 1.28 -17.26
N VAL A 601 -16.25 1.90 -18.41
CA VAL A 601 -15.99 3.34 -18.64
C VAL A 601 -17.26 4.02 -19.13
N GLN A 602 -17.54 5.20 -18.61
CA GLN A 602 -18.66 6.04 -19.02
C GLN A 602 -18.25 7.14 -19.98
N ASP A 603 -19.13 7.47 -20.91
CA ASP A 603 -19.11 8.75 -21.61
C ASP A 603 -19.41 9.89 -20.63
N PRO A 604 -18.48 10.83 -20.41
CA PRO A 604 -18.72 11.96 -19.51
C PRO A 604 -19.86 12.89 -19.99
N THR A 605 -20.27 12.79 -21.26
CA THR A 605 -21.39 13.56 -21.82
C THR A 605 -22.65 12.70 -21.85
N GLY A 606 -23.70 13.14 -21.13
CA GLY A 606 -25.00 12.47 -21.18
C GLY A 606 -25.76 12.70 -22.49
N LEU A 607 -26.66 11.78 -22.81
CA LEU A 607 -27.45 11.78 -24.06
C LEU A 607 -28.51 12.89 -24.11
N SER A 608 -28.83 13.50 -22.96
CA SER A 608 -29.77 14.61 -22.87
C SER A 608 -29.30 15.86 -23.64
N ALA A 609 -27.99 15.99 -23.85
CA ALA A 609 -27.34 17.07 -24.60
C ALA A 609 -27.56 17.02 -26.13
N GLY A 610 -28.33 16.05 -26.66
CA GLY A 610 -28.91 16.13 -28.00
C GLY A 610 -27.99 15.82 -29.19
N THR A 611 -27.05 14.90 -29.05
CA THR A 611 -26.17 14.42 -30.14
C THR A 611 -26.09 12.89 -30.18
N SER A 612 -25.77 12.30 -31.33
CA SER A 612 -25.33 10.89 -31.38
C SER A 612 -24.04 10.75 -30.58
N ARG A 613 -23.86 9.64 -29.88
CA ARG A 613 -22.63 9.34 -29.15
C ARG A 613 -22.02 8.03 -29.66
N PHE A 614 -20.71 8.02 -29.77
CA PHE A 614 -19.91 6.89 -30.24
C PHE A 614 -18.82 6.61 -29.21
N GLY A 615 -18.58 5.33 -28.90
CA GLY A 615 -17.48 4.89 -28.05
C GLY A 615 -16.54 3.99 -28.83
N ARG A 616 -15.25 4.03 -28.50
CA ARG A 616 -14.23 3.08 -28.96
C ARG A 616 -13.19 2.85 -27.87
N ILE A 617 -12.47 1.75 -28.00
CA ILE A 617 -11.19 1.53 -27.33
C ILE A 617 -10.09 1.62 -28.39
N ARG A 618 -9.10 2.47 -28.16
CA ARG A 618 -7.91 2.56 -28.99
C ARG A 618 -6.84 1.66 -28.37
N VAL A 619 -6.35 0.70 -29.15
CA VAL A 619 -5.31 -0.25 -28.73
C VAL A 619 -4.09 -0.04 -29.62
N GLU A 620 -2.94 0.22 -29.01
CA GLU A 620 -1.68 0.46 -29.69
C GLU A 620 -0.57 -0.34 -29.02
N LEU A 621 0.44 -0.75 -29.80
CA LEU A 621 1.69 -1.20 -29.21
C LEU A 621 2.59 0.01 -29.01
N GLU A 622 3.20 0.11 -27.83
CA GLU A 622 4.25 1.06 -27.58
C GLU A 622 5.46 0.67 -28.45
N THR A 623 5.67 1.42 -29.52
CA THR A 623 6.95 1.35 -30.22
C THR A 623 7.96 1.99 -29.27
N GLY A 624 8.87 1.20 -28.71
CA GLY A 624 9.92 1.71 -27.83
C GLY A 624 10.63 2.95 -28.42
N PRO A 625 11.31 3.74 -27.57
CA PRO A 625 11.88 5.03 -27.96
C PRO A 625 12.76 5.02 -29.21
#